data_AF-A0A2Y9BJ26-F1
#
_entry.id   AF-A0A2Y9BJ26-F1
#
_cell.length_a   1.000
_cell.length_b   1.000
_cell.length_c   1.000
_cell.angle_alpha   90.00
_cell.angle_beta   90.00
_cell.angle_gamma   90.00
#
_symmetry.space_group_name_H-M   'P 1'
#
loop_
_entity.id
_entity.type
_entity.pdbx_description
1 polymer ?
#
loop_
_entity_poly.entity_id
_entity_poly.type
_entity_poly.pdbx_seq_one_letter_code
_entity_poly.pdbx_strand_id
1 'polypeptide(L)'
;MREEKQYHAEKKNHTKILLAVLAGLAIILIAAAAFIFVSGKMKEKNYSEAVLSAEKYLAANNYEDAVIQYKKAISVNPKEEDAYLALADVYVEQEEISKAKAILRKGQRETSSFKIKRKLEDLNGQSLVAVMNGDQEKEELTVDLKTASQNIAWNTSFLQKIIDYRFEDYKDQFGFVKSTKMDEDGYLEIEHNGLGAVCFYRNTETNKEIVDVSRKAPTEKGMPEKISLHSLGTLFRNFEGGASLQRLQMLFGEKVTPKTEDGRYFVETKTSDCIFRFETDANGNIVSADGWNEIILLNANAQRDTTGHISGVVIDAVSGDGVPQAVLTFQPTKKENKEKAVKTDAQGVFSADLEPDIYTILIEADNYIEEEYIFEIEEGRNYSGEQFSISPKLKKGTARIVLEWNAEPQDLDSYLMGSTDDGKEVSVNFRQKEAKSGGDVIAALDLDDTDGYGPETTTIYNLNGVYQFQVADFRRTGTMKENGATVKVYLPGKEPVTITIDPGADVKDIWIVCEIDHGELNVINKAPQSDEFTNSNK
;
A
#
# COMPACT_ATOMS: atom_id res chain seq x y z
N MET A 1 45.00 60.32 24.05
CA MET A 1 43.64 60.92 24.18
C MET A 1 42.69 60.66 23.00
N ARG A 2 43.12 60.71 21.71
CA ARG A 2 42.21 60.38 20.58
C ARG A 2 41.99 58.87 20.40
N GLU A 3 43.01 58.05 20.57
CA GLU A 3 42.91 56.59 20.41
C GLU A 3 42.09 55.90 21.52
N GLU A 4 42.23 56.31 22.79
CA GLU A 4 41.39 55.78 23.88
C GLU A 4 39.89 56.09 23.69
N LYS A 5 39.55 57.29 23.19
CA LYS A 5 38.15 57.65 22.91
C LYS A 5 37.56 56.83 21.77
N GLN A 6 38.36 56.47 20.77
CA GLN A 6 37.94 55.67 19.63
C GLN A 6 37.75 54.19 20.02
N TYR A 7 38.68 53.64 20.82
CA TYR A 7 38.57 52.29 21.40
C TYR A 7 37.34 52.15 22.32
N HIS A 8 37.05 53.13 23.16
CA HIS A 8 35.86 53.13 24.01
C HIS A 8 34.55 53.30 23.21
N ALA A 9 34.57 54.04 22.10
CA ALA A 9 33.41 54.20 21.23
C ALA A 9 33.07 52.91 20.44
N GLU A 10 34.09 52.24 19.88
CA GLU A 10 33.92 50.96 19.18
C GLU A 10 33.43 49.84 20.12
N LYS A 11 34.03 49.73 21.31
CA LYS A 11 33.59 48.74 22.31
C LYS A 11 32.14 48.97 22.73
N LYS A 12 31.73 50.24 22.90
CA LYS A 12 30.35 50.61 23.24
C LYS A 12 29.36 50.31 22.11
N ASN A 13 29.77 50.44 20.84
CA ASN A 13 28.94 50.06 19.70
C ASN A 13 28.82 48.53 19.55
N HIS A 14 29.90 47.77 19.76
CA HIS A 14 29.86 46.31 19.78
C HIS A 14 28.96 45.77 20.91
N THR A 15 29.02 46.35 22.10
CA THR A 15 28.12 45.96 23.20
C THR A 15 26.64 46.25 22.87
N LYS A 16 26.34 47.37 22.19
CA LYS A 16 24.97 47.68 21.75
C LYS A 16 24.46 46.72 20.67
N ILE A 17 25.31 46.36 19.71
CA ILE A 17 24.97 45.39 18.65
C ILE A 17 24.73 44.01 19.27
N LEU A 18 25.59 43.57 20.19
CA LEU A 18 25.42 42.29 20.89
C LEU A 18 24.12 42.26 21.71
N LEU A 19 23.80 43.34 22.42
CA LEU A 19 22.53 43.45 23.16
C LEU A 19 21.31 43.45 22.23
N ALA A 20 21.39 44.07 21.05
CA ALA A 20 20.32 44.06 20.07
C ALA A 20 20.09 42.67 19.46
N VAL A 21 21.17 41.92 19.20
CA VAL A 21 21.10 40.53 18.71
C VAL A 21 20.52 39.61 19.79
N LEU A 22 20.95 39.74 21.04
CA LEU A 22 20.41 38.95 22.16
C LEU A 22 18.93 39.27 22.40
N ALA A 23 18.51 40.53 22.29
CA ALA A 23 17.11 40.92 22.37
C ALA A 23 16.27 40.34 21.21
N GLY A 24 16.81 40.33 19.99
CA GLY A 24 16.17 39.69 18.83
C GLY A 24 15.99 38.18 19.00
N LEU A 25 17.02 37.48 19.48
CA LEU A 25 16.96 36.05 19.78
C LEU A 25 15.95 35.73 20.89
N ALA A 26 15.87 36.57 21.94
CA ALA A 26 14.88 36.42 23.00
C ALA A 26 13.44 36.58 22.46
N ILE A 27 13.19 37.54 21.56
CA ILE A 27 11.87 37.72 20.94
C ILE A 27 11.49 36.51 20.07
N ILE A 28 12.43 35.95 19.30
CA ILE A 28 12.19 34.75 18.49
C ILE A 28 11.88 33.54 19.39
N LEU A 29 12.61 33.37 20.49
CA LEU A 29 12.35 32.30 21.46
C LEU A 29 10.98 32.45 22.13
N ILE A 30 10.58 33.68 22.47
CA ILE A 30 9.25 33.98 23.03
C ILE A 30 8.15 33.70 21.98
N ALA A 31 8.35 34.08 20.72
CA ALA A 31 7.41 33.83 19.64
C ALA A 31 7.28 32.32 19.33
N ALA A 32 8.39 31.58 19.33
CA ALA A 32 8.41 30.14 19.18
C ALA A 32 7.71 29.44 20.36
N ALA A 33 7.97 29.88 21.59
CA ALA A 33 7.29 29.37 22.78
C ALA A 33 5.78 29.67 22.75
N ALA A 34 5.38 30.87 22.32
CA ALA A 34 3.98 31.24 22.15
C ALA A 34 3.30 30.42 21.04
N PHE A 35 3.98 30.15 19.93
CA PHE A 35 3.47 29.30 18.85
C PHE A 35 3.34 27.83 19.29
N ILE A 36 4.33 27.28 19.99
CA ILE A 36 4.26 25.93 20.59
C ILE A 36 3.10 25.86 21.58
N PHE A 37 2.91 26.89 22.41
CA PHE A 37 1.81 26.96 23.37
C PHE A 37 0.43 27.03 22.69
N VAL A 38 0.27 27.86 21.67
CA VAL A 38 -1.00 28.00 20.91
C VAL A 38 -1.30 26.73 20.10
N SER A 39 -0.30 26.15 19.44
CA SER A 39 -0.46 24.91 18.67
C SER A 39 -0.76 23.71 19.58
N GLY A 40 -0.16 23.64 20.77
CA GLY A 40 -0.50 22.66 21.79
C GLY A 40 -1.96 22.76 22.23
N LYS A 41 -2.45 23.97 22.54
CA LYS A 41 -3.86 24.21 22.89
C LYS A 41 -4.84 23.85 21.78
N MET A 42 -4.47 24.11 20.51
CA MET A 42 -5.29 23.73 19.36
C MET A 42 -5.37 22.20 19.19
N LYS A 43 -4.25 21.49 19.40
CA LYS A 43 -4.22 20.01 19.38
C LYS A 43 -5.09 19.41 20.49
N GLU A 44 -4.97 19.93 21.71
CA GLU A 44 -5.74 19.47 22.87
C GLU A 44 -7.25 19.69 22.66
N LYS A 45 -7.62 20.86 22.11
CA LYS A 45 -9.02 21.16 21.75
C LYS A 45 -9.56 20.20 20.69
N ASN A 46 -8.83 20.01 19.59
CA ASN A 46 -9.25 19.14 18.48
C ASN A 46 -9.34 17.66 18.91
N TYR A 47 -8.44 17.23 19.80
CA TYR A 47 -8.48 15.91 20.42
C TYR A 47 -9.77 15.74 21.25
N SER A 48 -10.04 16.69 22.15
CA SER A 48 -11.22 16.66 23.00
C SER A 48 -12.52 16.68 22.20
N GLU A 49 -12.59 17.48 21.13
CA GLU A 49 -13.76 17.51 20.22
C GLU A 49 -13.97 16.18 19.52
N ALA A 50 -12.90 15.51 19.07
CA ALA A 50 -12.98 14.20 18.43
C ALA A 50 -13.44 13.12 19.42
N VAL A 51 -12.89 13.10 20.64
CA VAL A 51 -13.31 12.15 21.70
C VAL A 51 -14.78 12.35 22.07
N LEU A 52 -15.23 13.60 22.30
CA LEU A 52 -16.63 13.90 22.61
C LEU A 52 -17.57 13.48 21.47
N SER A 53 -17.15 13.67 20.21
CA SER A 53 -17.93 13.20 19.08
C SER A 53 -18.02 11.67 19.06
N ALA A 54 -16.92 10.98 19.35
CA ALA A 54 -16.90 9.52 19.44
C ALA A 54 -17.85 8.99 20.52
N GLU A 55 -17.81 9.58 21.72
CA GLU A 55 -18.70 9.23 22.83
C GLU A 55 -20.18 9.47 22.50
N LYS A 56 -20.49 10.54 21.76
CA LYS A 56 -21.85 10.81 21.27
C LYS A 56 -22.33 9.73 20.30
N TYR A 57 -21.45 9.25 19.43
CA TYR A 57 -21.77 8.16 18.49
C TYR A 57 -21.96 6.82 19.23
N LEU A 58 -21.13 6.54 20.24
CA LEU A 58 -21.33 5.37 21.11
C LEU A 58 -22.65 5.40 21.86
N ALA A 59 -23.04 6.55 22.42
CA ALA A 59 -24.32 6.70 23.09
C ALA A 59 -25.53 6.49 22.15
N ALA A 60 -25.30 6.60 20.83
CA ALA A 60 -26.28 6.30 19.79
C ALA A 60 -26.17 4.88 19.22
N ASN A 61 -25.30 4.02 19.78
CA ASN A 61 -24.93 2.69 19.27
C ASN A 61 -24.40 2.70 17.82
N ASN A 62 -23.84 3.83 17.37
CA ASN A 62 -23.17 3.94 16.09
C ASN A 62 -21.68 3.74 16.31
N TYR A 63 -21.28 2.47 16.35
CA TYR A 63 -19.93 2.06 16.71
C TYR A 63 -18.90 2.41 15.62
N GLU A 64 -19.32 2.41 14.36
CA GLU A 64 -18.47 2.70 13.20
C GLU A 64 -18.01 4.17 13.19
N ASP A 65 -18.92 5.11 13.39
CA ASP A 65 -18.57 6.53 13.48
C ASP A 65 -17.77 6.84 14.76
N ALA A 66 -18.06 6.14 15.86
CA ALA A 66 -17.25 6.23 17.06
C ALA A 66 -15.81 5.80 16.82
N VAL A 67 -15.59 4.68 16.13
CA VAL A 67 -14.26 4.18 15.73
C VAL A 67 -13.51 5.24 14.91
N ILE A 68 -14.18 5.86 13.93
CA ILE A 68 -13.58 6.91 13.10
C ILE A 68 -13.14 8.11 13.95
N GLN A 69 -14.01 8.59 14.84
CA GLN A 69 -13.69 9.74 15.68
C GLN A 69 -12.59 9.43 16.70
N TYR A 70 -12.53 8.22 17.26
CA TYR A 70 -11.40 7.81 18.09
C TYR A 70 -10.09 7.69 17.30
N LYS A 71 -10.12 7.16 16.07
CA LYS A 71 -8.93 7.14 15.19
C LYS A 71 -8.44 8.56 14.85
N LYS A 72 -9.37 9.49 14.65
CA LYS A 72 -9.06 10.92 14.47
C LYS A 72 -8.47 11.55 15.73
N ALA A 73 -9.01 11.24 16.91
CA ALA A 73 -8.43 11.70 18.17
C ALA A 73 -6.98 11.20 18.32
N ILE A 74 -6.75 9.91 18.03
CA ILE A 74 -5.42 9.29 18.03
C ILE A 74 -4.46 9.98 17.04
N SER A 75 -4.89 10.33 15.83
CA SER A 75 -4.02 10.99 14.86
C SER A 75 -3.67 12.43 15.26
N VAL A 76 -4.59 13.14 15.92
CA VAL A 76 -4.39 14.51 16.41
C VAL A 76 -3.44 14.55 17.61
N ASN A 77 -3.56 13.59 18.55
CA ASN A 77 -2.67 13.47 19.69
C ASN A 77 -2.31 12.00 20.00
N PRO A 78 -1.29 11.45 19.30
CA PRO A 78 -0.92 10.03 19.44
C PRO A 78 -0.37 9.64 20.81
N LYS A 79 0.01 10.62 21.65
CA LYS A 79 0.57 10.41 22.98
C LYS A 79 -0.47 10.27 24.08
N GLU A 80 -1.74 10.53 23.79
CA GLU A 80 -2.83 10.36 24.76
C GLU A 80 -3.36 8.93 24.73
N GLU A 81 -3.47 8.34 25.91
CA GLU A 81 -3.84 6.93 26.08
C GLU A 81 -5.35 6.68 25.95
N ASP A 82 -6.17 7.67 26.30
CA ASP A 82 -7.62 7.48 26.47
C ASP A 82 -8.32 7.09 25.16
N ALA A 83 -7.96 7.70 24.03
CA ALA A 83 -8.56 7.36 22.74
C ALA A 83 -8.22 5.93 22.28
N TYR A 84 -7.02 5.42 22.60
CA TYR A 84 -6.67 4.02 22.33
C TYR A 84 -7.44 3.06 23.24
N LEU A 85 -7.57 3.40 24.52
CA LEU A 85 -8.31 2.59 25.49
C LEU A 85 -9.79 2.52 25.12
N ALA A 86 -10.41 3.67 24.82
CA ALA A 86 -11.81 3.76 24.44
C ALA A 86 -12.08 3.05 23.12
N LEU A 87 -11.23 3.25 22.09
CA LEU A 87 -11.36 2.51 20.83
C LEU A 87 -11.22 0.99 21.03
N ALA A 88 -10.33 0.57 21.93
CA ALA A 88 -10.22 -0.84 22.28
C ALA A 88 -11.47 -1.37 22.98
N ASP A 89 -12.14 -0.58 23.84
CA ASP A 89 -13.42 -0.97 24.44
C ASP A 89 -14.50 -1.14 23.36
N VAL A 90 -14.57 -0.21 22.41
CA VAL A 90 -15.51 -0.31 21.28
C VAL A 90 -15.29 -1.60 20.50
N TYR A 91 -14.04 -1.91 20.17
CA TYR A 91 -13.71 -3.16 19.49
C TYR A 91 -14.01 -4.40 20.35
N VAL A 92 -13.86 -4.34 21.67
CA VAL A 92 -14.26 -5.44 22.56
C VAL A 92 -15.77 -5.62 22.59
N GLU A 93 -16.54 -4.53 22.63
CA GLU A 93 -18.01 -4.54 22.58
C GLU A 93 -18.53 -5.08 21.24
N GLN A 94 -17.81 -4.83 20.15
CA GLN A 94 -18.07 -5.40 18.83
C GLN A 94 -17.53 -6.83 18.65
N GLU A 95 -17.01 -7.46 19.72
CA GLU A 95 -16.36 -8.78 19.71
C GLU A 95 -15.09 -8.87 18.81
N GLU A 96 -14.57 -7.74 18.34
CA GLU A 96 -13.36 -7.61 17.53
C GLU A 96 -12.08 -7.56 18.40
N ILE A 97 -11.87 -8.59 19.21
CA ILE A 97 -10.76 -8.67 20.19
C ILE A 97 -9.39 -8.46 19.54
N SER A 98 -9.19 -8.91 18.30
CA SER A 98 -7.95 -8.71 17.53
C SER A 98 -7.68 -7.24 17.24
N LYS A 99 -8.70 -6.46 16.84
CA LYS A 99 -8.57 -5.02 16.60
C LYS A 99 -8.36 -4.25 17.90
N ALA A 100 -9.03 -4.68 18.98
CA ALA A 100 -8.79 -4.14 20.32
C ALA A 100 -7.34 -4.34 20.77
N LYS A 101 -6.77 -5.54 20.59
CA LYS A 101 -5.36 -5.80 20.90
C LYS A 101 -4.43 -5.02 19.99
N ALA A 102 -4.71 -4.93 18.69
CA ALA A 102 -3.89 -4.17 17.74
C ALA A 102 -3.80 -2.68 18.12
N ILE A 103 -4.95 -2.06 18.43
CA ILE A 103 -4.98 -0.65 18.80
C ILE A 103 -4.32 -0.40 20.16
N LEU A 104 -4.45 -1.33 21.12
CA LEU A 104 -3.72 -1.25 22.39
C LEU A 104 -2.21 -1.46 22.21
N ARG A 105 -1.74 -2.36 21.35
CA ARG A 105 -0.29 -2.48 21.05
C ARG A 105 0.25 -1.20 20.43
N LYS A 106 -0.50 -0.61 19.50
CA LYS A 106 -0.16 0.70 18.91
C LYS A 106 -0.08 1.77 20.00
N GLY A 107 -1.12 1.90 20.81
CA GLY A 107 -1.14 2.87 21.92
C GLY A 107 -0.01 2.62 22.92
N GLN A 108 0.37 1.37 23.18
CA GLN A 108 1.48 1.04 24.07
C GLN A 108 2.83 1.52 23.50
N ARG A 109 3.06 1.38 22.19
CA ARG A 109 4.26 1.90 21.53
C ARG A 109 4.34 3.42 21.59
N GLU A 110 3.22 4.10 21.33
CA GLU A 110 3.17 5.57 21.22
C GLU A 110 3.19 6.29 22.58
N THR A 111 2.58 5.68 23.61
CA THR A 111 2.37 6.31 24.92
C THR A 111 3.23 5.71 26.02
N SER A 112 3.71 4.47 25.86
CA SER A 112 4.27 3.65 26.95
C SER A 112 3.33 3.50 28.16
N SER A 113 2.01 3.67 27.96
CA SER A 113 1.01 3.68 29.02
C SER A 113 0.91 2.33 29.75
N PHE A 114 0.96 2.39 31.07
CA PHE A 114 0.72 1.23 31.93
C PHE A 114 -0.74 0.76 31.87
N LYS A 115 -1.71 1.66 31.69
CA LYS A 115 -3.14 1.28 31.57
C LYS A 115 -3.38 0.46 30.31
N ILE A 116 -2.79 0.87 29.19
CA ILE A 116 -2.86 0.14 27.92
C ILE A 116 -2.19 -1.23 28.06
N LYS A 117 -1.00 -1.29 28.67
CA LYS A 117 -0.31 -2.55 28.94
C LYS A 117 -1.18 -3.51 29.78
N ARG A 118 -1.78 -3.02 30.86
CA ARG A 118 -2.65 -3.81 31.73
C ARG A 118 -3.90 -4.31 30.99
N LYS A 119 -4.53 -3.46 30.19
CA LYS A 119 -5.70 -3.87 29.38
C LYS A 119 -5.35 -4.91 28.34
N LEU A 120 -4.16 -4.80 27.75
CA LEU A 120 -3.61 -5.80 26.84
C LEU A 120 -3.36 -7.14 27.56
N GLU A 121 -2.80 -7.09 28.77
CA GLU A 121 -2.61 -8.26 29.65
C GLU A 121 -3.96 -8.88 30.05
N ASP A 122 -4.99 -8.08 30.37
CA ASP A 122 -6.33 -8.57 30.71
C ASP A 122 -7.01 -9.25 29.51
N LEU A 123 -6.91 -8.67 28.30
CA LEU A 123 -7.40 -9.29 27.06
C LEU A 123 -6.59 -10.54 26.65
N ASN A 124 -5.34 -10.65 27.10
CA ASN A 124 -4.53 -11.86 26.93
C ASN A 124 -4.81 -12.89 28.03
N GLY A 125 -5.18 -12.46 29.25
CA GLY A 125 -5.54 -13.32 30.39
C GLY A 125 -6.95 -13.87 30.31
N GLN A 126 -7.90 -13.14 29.71
CA GLN A 126 -9.23 -13.67 29.36
C GLN A 126 -9.13 -14.83 28.35
N SER A 127 -8.05 -14.90 27.56
CA SER A 127 -7.72 -16.04 26.70
C SER A 127 -7.26 -17.28 27.48
N LEU A 128 -6.85 -17.15 28.75
CA LEU A 128 -6.35 -18.24 29.61
C LEU A 128 -7.37 -18.68 30.67
N VAL A 129 -8.24 -17.79 31.15
CA VAL A 129 -9.23 -18.11 32.20
C VAL A 129 -10.50 -18.77 31.65
N ALA A 130 -10.82 -18.56 30.36
CA ALA A 130 -11.92 -19.25 29.68
C ALA A 130 -11.64 -20.76 29.42
N VAL A 131 -10.40 -21.23 29.63
CA VAL A 131 -9.98 -22.62 29.41
C VAL A 131 -10.34 -23.54 30.60
N MET A 132 -10.86 -23.01 31.72
CA MET A 132 -11.06 -23.81 32.93
C MET A 132 -12.48 -23.92 33.47
N ASN A 133 -13.51 -23.34 32.84
CA ASN A 133 -14.88 -23.55 33.31
C ASN A 133 -15.88 -23.70 32.15
N GLY A 134 -16.19 -24.97 31.84
CA GLY A 134 -17.55 -25.48 31.61
C GLY A 134 -18.38 -24.87 30.49
N ASP A 135 -18.49 -25.62 29.40
CA ASP A 135 -19.69 -25.84 28.60
C ASP A 135 -20.52 -24.60 28.22
N GLN A 136 -20.08 -23.86 27.20
CA GLN A 136 -20.95 -23.38 26.11
C GLN A 136 -20.12 -23.19 24.84
N GLU A 137 -20.53 -23.85 23.75
CA GLU A 137 -20.01 -23.63 22.40
C GLU A 137 -20.06 -22.14 22.05
N LYS A 138 -18.90 -21.53 21.85
CA LYS A 138 -18.73 -20.26 21.16
C LYS A 138 -17.74 -20.50 20.03
N GLU A 139 -18.19 -20.29 18.80
CA GLU A 139 -17.36 -20.34 17.60
C GLU A 139 -16.12 -19.45 17.82
N GLU A 140 -14.95 -20.08 17.76
CA GLU A 140 -13.69 -19.38 17.68
C GLU A 140 -13.70 -18.53 16.40
N LEU A 141 -13.47 -17.22 16.49
CA LEU A 141 -12.98 -16.45 15.34
C LEU A 141 -11.49 -16.78 15.15
N THR A 142 -11.22 -18.04 14.83
CA THR A 142 -10.02 -18.46 14.12
C THR A 142 -10.01 -17.75 12.77
N VAL A 143 -8.87 -17.21 12.34
CA VAL A 143 -8.65 -16.97 10.90
C VAL A 143 -9.02 -18.28 10.22
N ASP A 144 -10.10 -18.29 9.42
CA ASP A 144 -10.45 -19.49 8.69
C ASP A 144 -9.36 -19.71 7.64
N LEU A 145 -8.33 -20.46 8.03
CA LEU A 145 -7.17 -20.72 7.20
C LEU A 145 -7.58 -21.36 5.88
N LYS A 146 -8.76 -22.02 5.81
CA LYS A 146 -9.26 -22.57 4.55
C LYS A 146 -9.70 -21.47 3.58
N THR A 147 -10.29 -20.39 4.07
CA THR A 147 -10.71 -19.24 3.26
C THR A 147 -9.55 -18.27 3.06
N ALA A 148 -8.85 -17.89 4.13
CA ALA A 148 -7.71 -16.97 4.09
C ALA A 148 -6.54 -17.49 3.23
N SER A 149 -6.38 -18.81 3.09
CA SER A 149 -5.34 -19.39 2.22
C SER A 149 -5.70 -19.41 0.72
N GLN A 150 -6.93 -19.07 0.34
CA GLN A 150 -7.36 -19.18 -1.06
C GLN A 150 -6.66 -18.11 -1.88
N ASN A 151 -6.06 -18.52 -3.00
CA ASN A 151 -5.52 -17.63 -4.02
C ASN A 151 -4.46 -16.60 -3.55
N ILE A 152 -3.81 -16.81 -2.38
CA ILE A 152 -2.67 -15.99 -1.95
C ILE A 152 -1.54 -16.11 -2.98
N ALA A 153 -1.14 -15.03 -3.62
CA ALA A 153 -0.04 -15.00 -4.59
C ALA A 153 1.03 -14.01 -4.16
N TRP A 154 2.24 -14.11 -4.73
CA TRP A 154 3.25 -13.08 -4.53
C TRP A 154 2.80 -11.76 -5.16
N ASN A 155 3.03 -10.65 -4.46
CA ASN A 155 3.09 -9.35 -5.12
C ASN A 155 4.44 -9.24 -5.84
N THR A 156 4.53 -9.84 -7.03
CA THR A 156 5.78 -9.95 -7.80
C THR A 156 6.38 -8.59 -8.17
N SER A 157 5.53 -7.61 -8.51
CA SER A 157 5.98 -6.23 -8.78
C SER A 157 6.66 -5.64 -7.55
N PHE A 158 6.02 -5.72 -6.38
CA PHE A 158 6.61 -5.24 -5.12
C PHE A 158 7.91 -5.97 -4.79
N LEU A 159 7.95 -7.29 -4.99
CA LEU A 159 9.15 -8.09 -4.73
C LEU A 159 10.33 -7.65 -5.60
N GLN A 160 10.12 -7.41 -6.90
CA GLN A 160 11.15 -6.90 -7.81
C GLN A 160 11.66 -5.52 -7.36
N LYS A 161 10.74 -4.61 -7.02
CA LYS A 161 11.09 -3.27 -6.49
C LYS A 161 12.03 -3.39 -5.30
N ILE A 162 11.68 -4.21 -4.31
CA ILE A 162 12.51 -4.28 -3.10
C ILE A 162 13.89 -4.93 -3.33
N ILE A 163 14.00 -5.82 -4.33
CA ILE A 163 15.26 -6.47 -4.72
C ILE A 163 16.19 -5.51 -5.47
N ASP A 164 15.65 -4.75 -6.42
CA ASP A 164 16.45 -4.01 -7.40
C ASP A 164 16.63 -2.53 -7.06
N TYR A 165 15.76 -1.95 -6.22
CA TYR A 165 15.77 -0.52 -5.95
C TYR A 165 17.01 -0.07 -5.17
N ARG A 166 17.53 1.08 -5.60
CA ARG A 166 18.49 1.89 -4.84
C ARG A 166 17.73 2.87 -3.97
N PHE A 167 18.46 3.49 -3.04
CA PHE A 167 17.87 4.42 -2.10
C PHE A 167 17.09 5.57 -2.75
N GLU A 168 17.57 6.12 -3.88
CA GLU A 168 16.81 7.15 -4.61
C GLU A 168 15.52 6.58 -5.22
N ASP A 169 15.54 5.36 -5.79
CA ASP A 169 14.34 4.70 -6.31
C ASP A 169 13.30 4.51 -5.19
N TYR A 170 13.72 4.10 -3.98
CA TYR A 170 12.83 4.01 -2.82
C TYR A 170 12.26 5.38 -2.40
N LYS A 171 13.04 6.46 -2.49
CA LYS A 171 12.56 7.81 -2.15
C LYS A 171 11.55 8.33 -3.16
N ASP A 172 11.83 8.13 -4.44
CA ASP A 172 10.94 8.52 -5.52
C ASP A 172 9.63 7.74 -5.43
N GLN A 173 9.72 6.45 -5.12
CA GLN A 173 8.58 5.56 -5.08
C GLN A 173 7.74 5.66 -3.80
N PHE A 174 8.39 5.65 -2.63
CA PHE A 174 7.72 5.52 -1.33
C PHE A 174 7.82 6.79 -0.48
N GLY A 175 8.37 7.87 -1.04
CA GLY A 175 8.46 9.17 -0.40
C GLY A 175 9.55 9.28 0.68
N PHE A 176 9.50 10.43 1.38
CA PHE A 176 10.50 10.82 2.37
C PHE A 176 10.60 9.86 3.57
N VAL A 177 11.75 9.88 4.24
CA VAL A 177 12.07 8.98 5.36
C VAL A 177 11.77 9.59 6.73
N LYS A 178 11.33 8.79 7.71
CA LYS A 178 10.94 9.27 9.06
C LYS A 178 11.82 8.80 10.23
N SER A 179 12.78 7.90 10.02
CA SER A 179 13.64 7.39 11.10
C SER A 179 15.05 7.07 10.59
N THR A 180 16.08 7.40 11.38
CA THR A 180 17.49 7.11 11.13
C THR A 180 18.17 6.66 12.42
N LYS A 181 18.05 5.38 12.75
CA LYS A 181 18.73 4.78 13.91
C LYS A 181 19.81 3.83 13.42
N MET A 182 20.96 3.87 14.08
CA MET A 182 21.96 2.81 13.94
C MET A 182 21.70 1.77 15.03
N ASP A 183 21.49 0.52 14.65
CA ASP A 183 21.25 -0.57 15.58
C ASP A 183 22.58 -1.09 16.20
N GLU A 184 22.46 -2.05 17.11
CA GLU A 184 23.62 -2.64 17.80
C GLU A 184 24.51 -3.49 16.86
N ASP A 185 23.94 -3.96 15.74
CA ASP A 185 24.59 -4.78 14.72
C ASP A 185 25.22 -3.95 13.58
N GLY A 186 25.12 -2.62 13.68
CA GLY A 186 25.71 -1.66 12.77
C GLY A 186 24.89 -1.37 11.51
N TYR A 187 23.63 -1.79 11.46
CA TYR A 187 22.69 -1.38 10.41
C TYR A 187 22.18 0.03 10.68
N LEU A 188 22.00 0.77 9.60
CA LEU A 188 21.19 1.97 9.54
C LEU A 188 19.76 1.56 9.13
N GLU A 189 18.82 1.75 10.05
CA GLU A 189 17.39 1.53 9.83
C GLU A 189 16.75 2.76 9.19
N ILE A 190 16.02 2.54 8.10
CA ILE A 190 15.34 3.57 7.32
C ILE A 190 13.89 3.14 7.05
N GLU A 191 12.94 4.01 7.39
CA GLU A 191 11.53 3.84 7.03
C GLU A 191 11.11 4.92 6.04
N HIS A 192 10.63 4.50 4.87
CA HIS A 192 9.98 5.36 3.89
C HIS A 192 8.49 5.48 4.21
N ASN A 193 7.93 6.70 4.11
CA ASN A 193 6.56 7.00 4.52
C ASN A 193 5.48 6.10 3.89
N GLY A 194 5.65 5.76 2.61
CA GLY A 194 4.69 4.98 1.83
C GLY A 194 5.03 3.50 1.70
N LEU A 195 6.19 3.03 2.20
CA LEU A 195 6.63 1.65 2.01
C LEU A 195 5.96 0.68 2.99
N GLY A 196 5.67 1.14 4.21
CA GLY A 196 5.19 0.25 5.27
C GLY A 196 6.22 -0.80 5.69
N ALA A 197 7.51 -0.48 5.64
CA ALA A 197 8.60 -1.37 6.04
C ALA A 197 9.81 -0.61 6.57
N VAL A 198 10.63 -1.33 7.34
CA VAL A 198 11.96 -0.89 7.79
C VAL A 198 13.02 -1.52 6.86
N CYS A 199 13.81 -0.68 6.21
CA CYS A 199 14.94 -1.06 5.38
C CYS A 199 16.25 -0.95 6.16
N PHE A 200 17.12 -1.95 6.06
CA PHE A 200 18.36 -2.03 6.83
C PHE A 200 19.56 -1.93 5.88
N TYR A 201 20.33 -0.85 6.02
CA TYR A 201 21.51 -0.57 5.20
C TYR A 201 22.78 -0.71 6.02
N ARG A 202 23.86 -1.22 5.45
CA ARG A 202 25.15 -1.30 6.16
C ARG A 202 26.32 -1.28 5.19
N ASN A 203 27.41 -0.68 5.62
CA ASN A 203 28.70 -0.80 4.96
C ASN A 203 29.32 -2.17 5.23
N THR A 204 29.63 -2.94 4.19
CA THR A 204 30.26 -4.26 4.32
C THR A 204 31.78 -4.14 4.48
N GLU A 205 32.48 -5.25 4.68
CA GLU A 205 33.95 -5.26 4.67
C GLU A 205 34.53 -4.77 3.34
N THR A 206 33.88 -5.13 2.23
CA THR A 206 34.32 -4.87 0.87
C THR A 206 33.76 -3.59 0.27
N ASN A 207 32.68 -3.03 0.84
CA ASN A 207 31.99 -1.86 0.31
C ASN A 207 31.61 -0.89 1.43
N LYS A 208 32.31 0.25 1.48
CA LYS A 208 32.13 1.32 2.48
C LYS A 208 31.30 2.50 1.99
N GLU A 209 30.68 2.37 0.82
CA GLU A 209 29.95 3.45 0.15
C GLU A 209 28.43 3.18 0.10
N ILE A 210 27.92 2.30 0.96
CA ILE A 210 26.48 2.00 1.05
C ILE A 210 25.80 3.02 1.97
N VAL A 211 26.45 3.36 3.08
CA VAL A 211 25.98 4.31 4.09
C VAL A 211 27.01 5.42 4.31
N ASP A 212 26.58 6.68 4.21
CA ASP A 212 27.34 7.81 4.71
C ASP A 212 27.12 7.91 6.23
N VAL A 213 28.09 7.38 6.98
CA VAL A 213 28.05 7.35 8.45
C VAL A 213 27.99 8.75 9.07
N SER A 214 28.56 9.76 8.40
CA SER A 214 28.55 11.13 8.89
C SER A 214 27.17 11.77 8.77
N ARG A 215 26.45 11.46 7.69
CA ARG A 215 25.09 11.94 7.42
C ARG A 215 24.01 11.05 8.02
N LYS A 216 24.36 9.85 8.46
CA LYS A 216 23.41 8.81 8.92
C LYS A 216 22.33 8.54 7.87
N ALA A 217 22.76 8.42 6.63
CA ALA A 217 21.89 8.20 5.48
C ALA A 217 22.55 7.19 4.52
N PRO A 218 21.76 6.34 3.83
CA PRO A 218 22.27 5.60 2.69
C PRO A 218 22.80 6.55 1.61
N THR A 219 23.76 6.10 0.82
CA THR A 219 24.15 6.81 -0.41
C THR A 219 23.07 6.63 -1.47
N GLU A 220 23.10 7.45 -2.53
CA GLU A 220 22.10 7.40 -3.61
C GLU A 220 21.97 6.01 -4.26
N LYS A 221 23.09 5.26 -4.32
CA LYS A 221 23.18 3.90 -4.86
C LYS A 221 23.11 2.81 -3.80
N GLY A 222 22.97 3.16 -2.53
CA GLY A 222 22.87 2.20 -1.44
C GLY A 222 21.61 1.36 -1.61
N MET A 223 21.74 0.04 -1.47
CA MET A 223 20.61 -0.88 -1.44
C MET A 223 20.49 -1.49 -0.04
N PRO A 224 19.28 -1.76 0.48
CA PRO A 224 19.14 -2.43 1.76
C PRO A 224 19.62 -3.89 1.65
N GLU A 225 20.25 -4.42 2.71
CA GLU A 225 20.60 -5.85 2.78
C GLU A 225 19.45 -6.68 3.36
N LYS A 226 18.54 -6.02 4.08
CA LYS A 226 17.42 -6.63 4.79
C LYS A 226 16.23 -5.67 4.83
N ILE A 227 15.02 -6.24 4.80
CA ILE A 227 13.76 -5.52 4.97
C ILE A 227 12.88 -6.25 5.99
N SER A 228 12.19 -5.50 6.83
CA SER A 228 11.13 -5.98 7.73
C SER A 228 9.85 -5.22 7.40
N LEU A 229 8.83 -5.93 6.91
CA LEU A 229 7.53 -5.36 6.58
C LEU A 229 6.71 -5.11 7.85
N HIS A 230 5.91 -4.06 7.87
CA HIS A 230 4.92 -3.82 8.93
C HIS A 230 3.73 -4.79 8.81
N SER A 231 3.42 -5.23 7.60
CA SER A 231 2.39 -6.22 7.29
C SER A 231 2.82 -7.08 6.11
N LEU A 232 2.55 -8.38 6.20
CA LEU A 232 2.73 -9.34 5.10
C LEU A 232 1.74 -9.13 3.94
N GLY A 233 0.68 -8.34 4.14
CA GLY A 233 -0.23 -7.96 3.06
C GLY A 233 0.48 -7.29 1.90
N THR A 234 1.49 -6.47 2.17
CA THR A 234 2.28 -5.80 1.12
C THR A 234 3.02 -6.79 0.22
N LEU A 235 3.40 -7.96 0.75
CA LEU A 235 4.14 -8.99 0.03
C LEU A 235 3.23 -9.96 -0.74
N PHE A 236 1.97 -10.07 -0.34
CA PHE A 236 1.06 -11.10 -0.81
C PHE A 236 -0.26 -10.51 -1.32
N ARG A 237 -0.61 -10.83 -2.56
CA ARG A 237 -1.94 -10.57 -3.12
C ARG A 237 -2.97 -11.51 -2.47
N ASN A 238 -4.21 -11.05 -2.34
CA ASN A 238 -5.34 -11.80 -1.75
C ASN A 238 -5.04 -12.30 -0.31
N PHE A 239 -4.26 -11.54 0.46
CA PHE A 239 -3.87 -11.97 1.80
C PHE A 239 -4.78 -11.36 2.87
N GLU A 240 -5.69 -12.19 3.40
CA GLU A 240 -6.65 -11.80 4.44
C GLU A 240 -6.07 -11.91 5.87
N GLY A 241 -4.74 -11.86 5.99
CA GLY A 241 -4.04 -11.82 7.28
C GLY A 241 -3.62 -13.17 7.85
N GLY A 242 -3.82 -14.27 7.13
CA GLY A 242 -3.27 -15.57 7.50
C GLY A 242 -3.11 -16.53 6.32
N ALA A 243 -2.24 -17.52 6.50
CA ALA A 243 -1.93 -18.53 5.48
C ALA A 243 -1.57 -19.86 6.14
N SER A 244 -2.14 -20.95 5.64
CA SER A 244 -1.78 -22.29 6.11
C SER A 244 -0.39 -22.70 5.65
N LEU A 245 0.29 -23.55 6.42
CA LEU A 245 1.57 -24.13 6.00
C LEU A 245 1.48 -24.78 4.62
N GLN A 246 0.37 -25.46 4.33
CA GLN A 246 0.14 -26.09 3.03
C GLN A 246 0.13 -25.06 1.90
N ARG A 247 -0.53 -23.90 2.08
CA ARG A 247 -0.54 -22.83 1.08
C ARG A 247 0.84 -22.22 0.90
N LEU A 248 1.58 -21.98 1.98
CA LEU A 248 2.95 -21.48 1.92
C LEU A 248 3.86 -22.43 1.13
N GLN A 249 3.77 -23.74 1.37
CA GLN A 249 4.52 -24.73 0.60
C GLN A 249 4.16 -24.72 -0.90
N MET A 250 2.89 -24.51 -1.26
CA MET A 250 2.51 -24.35 -2.66
C MET A 250 3.10 -23.06 -3.26
N LEU A 251 3.03 -21.96 -2.51
CA LEU A 251 3.52 -20.64 -2.93
C LEU A 251 5.05 -20.63 -3.12
N PHE A 252 5.79 -21.32 -2.25
CA PHE A 252 7.24 -21.43 -2.31
C PHE A 252 7.70 -22.47 -3.34
N GLY A 253 6.80 -23.34 -3.81
CA GLY A 253 7.17 -24.46 -4.69
C GLY A 253 8.07 -25.50 -4.00
N GLU A 254 8.16 -25.48 -2.67
CA GLU A 254 9.01 -26.38 -1.88
C GLU A 254 8.36 -26.79 -0.56
N LYS A 255 8.88 -27.86 0.05
CA LYS A 255 8.44 -28.28 1.38
C LYS A 255 9.25 -27.56 2.44
N VAL A 256 8.59 -26.69 3.20
CA VAL A 256 9.13 -26.04 4.40
C VAL A 256 8.52 -26.64 5.66
N THR A 257 9.25 -26.58 6.76
CA THR A 257 8.78 -26.99 8.09
C THR A 257 9.01 -25.86 9.10
N PRO A 258 8.16 -25.72 10.12
CA PRO A 258 8.36 -24.71 11.16
C PRO A 258 9.68 -24.92 11.89
N LYS A 259 10.41 -23.82 12.10
CA LYS A 259 11.61 -23.71 12.91
C LYS A 259 11.28 -22.97 14.20
N THR A 260 12.14 -23.11 15.21
CA THR A 260 12.00 -22.38 16.47
C THR A 260 13.33 -21.74 16.84
N GLU A 261 13.30 -20.44 17.11
CA GLU A 261 14.45 -19.66 17.57
C GLU A 261 13.94 -18.61 18.57
N ASP A 262 14.62 -18.47 19.71
CA ASP A 262 14.25 -17.55 20.80
C ASP A 262 12.77 -17.57 21.23
N GLY A 263 12.16 -18.75 21.18
CA GLY A 263 10.75 -18.96 21.56
C GLY A 263 9.73 -18.55 20.50
N ARG A 264 10.17 -18.10 19.31
CA ARG A 264 9.32 -17.81 18.15
C ARG A 264 9.31 -19.00 17.19
N TYR A 265 8.14 -19.34 16.65
CA TYR A 265 8.02 -20.25 15.52
C TYR A 265 8.04 -19.47 14.22
N PHE A 266 8.74 -19.99 13.21
CA PHE A 266 8.78 -19.35 11.88
C PHE A 266 9.02 -20.38 10.78
N VAL A 267 8.63 -20.05 9.55
CA VAL A 267 9.06 -20.77 8.35
C VAL A 267 10.10 -19.96 7.58
N GLU A 268 10.98 -20.65 6.88
CA GLU A 268 12.01 -20.04 6.03
C GLU A 268 11.99 -20.69 4.65
N THR A 269 12.07 -19.87 3.60
CA THR A 269 12.24 -20.30 2.20
C THR A 269 13.31 -19.42 1.54
N LYS A 270 13.91 -19.91 0.45
CA LYS A 270 15.00 -19.23 -0.25
C LYS A 270 14.79 -19.26 -1.76
N THR A 271 15.00 -18.11 -2.38
CA THR A 271 15.10 -17.93 -3.84
C THR A 271 16.55 -17.62 -4.25
N SER A 272 16.78 -17.29 -5.53
CA SER A 272 18.07 -16.78 -6.01
C SER A 272 18.46 -15.46 -5.35
N ASP A 273 17.48 -14.63 -5.04
CA ASP A 273 17.67 -13.22 -4.66
C ASP A 273 17.30 -12.93 -3.21
N CYS A 274 16.48 -13.78 -2.59
CA CYS A 274 15.97 -13.56 -1.25
C CYS A 274 16.04 -14.79 -0.34
N ILE A 275 16.16 -14.55 0.96
CA ILE A 275 15.70 -15.47 2.00
C ILE A 275 14.52 -14.81 2.69
N PHE A 276 13.41 -15.53 2.81
CA PHE A 276 12.23 -15.07 3.51
C PHE A 276 12.05 -15.83 4.81
N ARG A 277 11.72 -15.11 5.88
CA ARG A 277 11.35 -15.67 7.18
C ARG A 277 10.04 -15.06 7.64
N PHE A 278 9.10 -15.90 8.02
CA PHE A 278 7.76 -15.48 8.45
C PHE A 278 7.43 -16.14 9.78
N GLU A 279 7.04 -15.35 10.77
CA GLU A 279 6.51 -15.86 12.04
C GLU A 279 5.24 -16.67 11.81
N THR A 280 5.16 -17.80 12.49
CA THR A 280 4.04 -18.74 12.39
C THR A 280 3.61 -19.23 13.78
N ASP A 281 2.51 -19.96 13.84
CA ASP A 281 2.23 -20.86 14.96
C ASP A 281 3.17 -22.10 14.94
N ALA A 282 3.03 -22.98 15.93
CA ALA A 282 3.81 -24.23 16.01
C ALA A 282 3.53 -25.23 14.87
N ASN A 283 2.42 -25.04 14.14
CA ASN A 283 2.03 -25.86 12.99
C ASN A 283 2.52 -25.26 11.66
N GLY A 284 3.13 -24.08 11.67
CA GLY A 284 3.63 -23.40 10.46
C GLY A 284 2.65 -22.50 9.76
N ASN A 285 1.52 -22.17 10.39
CA ASN A 285 0.55 -21.26 9.81
C ASN A 285 0.89 -19.82 10.18
N ILE A 286 0.81 -18.92 9.20
CA ILE A 286 0.78 -17.49 9.48
C ILE A 286 -0.61 -17.17 10.04
N VAL A 287 -0.65 -16.66 11.26
CA VAL A 287 -1.89 -16.33 11.98
C VAL A 287 -2.04 -14.82 12.24
N SER A 288 -1.10 -14.02 11.73
CA SER A 288 -1.12 -12.56 11.84
C SER A 288 -0.41 -11.93 10.65
N ALA A 289 -1.07 -10.95 10.01
CA ALA A 289 -0.48 -10.14 8.97
C ALA A 289 0.75 -9.35 9.45
N ASP A 290 0.70 -8.87 10.69
CA ASP A 290 1.73 -8.02 11.28
C ASP A 290 2.75 -8.83 12.10
N GLY A 291 2.79 -10.16 11.89
CA GLY A 291 3.75 -11.04 12.51
C GLY A 291 5.18 -10.67 12.14
N TRP A 292 6.14 -11.04 12.99
CA TRP A 292 7.55 -10.82 12.69
C TRP A 292 7.91 -11.45 11.34
N ASN A 293 8.66 -10.71 10.54
CA ASN A 293 9.13 -11.15 9.25
C ASN A 293 10.50 -10.56 8.95
N GLU A 294 11.24 -11.25 8.11
CA GLU A 294 12.56 -10.81 7.66
C GLU A 294 12.77 -11.25 6.21
N ILE A 295 13.14 -10.28 5.37
CA ILE A 295 13.48 -10.50 3.97
C ILE A 295 14.95 -10.11 3.80
N ILE A 296 15.82 -11.09 3.57
CA ILE A 296 17.25 -10.88 3.33
C ILE A 296 17.49 -10.81 1.83
N LEU A 297 18.10 -9.73 1.36
CA LEU A 297 18.37 -9.48 -0.05
C LEU A 297 19.80 -9.94 -0.40
N LEU A 298 19.92 -11.13 -0.98
CA LEU A 298 21.17 -11.87 -1.15
C LEU A 298 22.17 -11.17 -2.10
N ASN A 299 21.64 -10.47 -3.10
CA ASN A 299 22.43 -9.84 -4.16
C ASN A 299 22.48 -8.30 -4.03
N ALA A 300 21.96 -7.75 -2.92
CA ALA A 300 21.96 -6.31 -2.69
C ALA A 300 23.38 -5.72 -2.78
N ASN A 301 23.50 -4.55 -3.40
CA ASN A 301 24.76 -3.84 -3.64
C ASN A 301 25.78 -4.55 -4.55
N ALA A 302 25.54 -5.78 -5.02
CA ALA A 302 26.44 -6.48 -5.95
C ALA A 302 26.31 -5.94 -7.39
N GLN A 303 25.13 -5.44 -7.76
CA GLN A 303 24.81 -4.93 -9.10
C GLN A 303 24.34 -3.47 -9.09
N ARG A 304 24.66 -2.70 -8.05
CA ARG A 304 24.18 -1.31 -7.86
C ARG A 304 24.69 -0.27 -8.87
N ASP A 305 25.45 -0.69 -9.87
CA ASP A 305 25.99 0.17 -10.92
C ASP A 305 25.44 -0.16 -12.32
N THR A 306 24.57 -1.16 -12.46
CA THR A 306 23.88 -1.47 -13.72
C THR A 306 22.93 -0.35 -14.13
N THR A 307 22.74 -0.08 -15.41
CA THR A 307 21.81 0.95 -15.92
C THR A 307 21.15 0.49 -17.22
N GLY A 308 19.97 1.01 -17.58
CA GLY A 308 19.27 0.64 -18.82
C GLY A 308 18.55 -0.71 -18.74
N HIS A 309 18.29 -1.20 -17.54
CA HIS A 309 17.58 -2.45 -17.29
C HIS A 309 16.11 -2.18 -16.96
N ILE A 310 15.20 -2.94 -17.56
CA ILE A 310 13.79 -3.01 -17.15
C ILE A 310 13.47 -4.44 -16.69
N SER A 311 12.88 -4.58 -15.51
CA SER A 311 12.29 -5.81 -15.00
C SER A 311 10.83 -5.57 -14.60
N GLY A 312 10.01 -6.58 -14.77
CA GLY A 312 8.58 -6.46 -14.51
C GLY A 312 7.84 -7.79 -14.54
N VAL A 313 6.51 -7.69 -14.49
CA VAL A 313 5.59 -8.82 -14.53
C VAL A 313 4.41 -8.54 -15.47
N VAL A 314 4.04 -9.54 -16.26
CA VAL A 314 2.76 -9.55 -16.98
C VAL A 314 1.76 -10.34 -16.15
N ILE A 315 0.62 -9.75 -15.82
CA ILE A 315 -0.42 -10.39 -15.01
C ILE A 315 -1.74 -10.55 -15.76
N ASP A 316 -2.51 -11.56 -15.36
CA ASP A 316 -3.88 -11.75 -15.78
C ASP A 316 -4.75 -10.69 -15.10
N ALA A 317 -5.43 -9.85 -15.88
CA ALA A 317 -6.26 -8.79 -15.34
C ALA A 317 -7.40 -9.32 -14.44
N VAL A 318 -7.83 -10.58 -14.57
CA VAL A 318 -8.94 -11.17 -13.81
C VAL A 318 -8.45 -11.80 -12.51
N SER A 319 -7.36 -12.56 -12.53
CA SER A 319 -6.89 -13.29 -11.34
C SER A 319 -5.75 -12.59 -10.60
N GLY A 320 -5.03 -11.68 -11.26
CA GLY A 320 -3.80 -11.07 -10.76
C GLY A 320 -2.59 -12.01 -10.83
N ASP A 321 -2.75 -13.23 -11.34
CA ASP A 321 -1.65 -14.19 -11.49
C ASP A 321 -0.73 -13.80 -12.63
N GLY A 322 0.56 -14.13 -12.53
CA GLY A 322 1.50 -13.94 -13.63
C GLY A 322 1.15 -14.78 -14.86
N VAL A 323 1.19 -14.19 -16.06
CA VAL A 323 0.90 -14.90 -17.32
C VAL A 323 2.18 -15.51 -17.89
N PRO A 324 2.30 -16.84 -17.93
CA PRO A 324 3.51 -17.48 -18.43
C PRO A 324 3.58 -17.48 -19.95
N GLN A 325 4.81 -17.44 -20.49
CA GLN A 325 5.09 -17.48 -21.93
C GLN A 325 4.49 -16.33 -22.75
N ALA A 326 4.03 -15.25 -22.10
CA ALA A 326 3.66 -14.03 -22.78
C ALA A 326 4.89 -13.45 -23.50
N VAL A 327 4.71 -13.04 -24.75
CA VAL A 327 5.75 -12.44 -25.58
C VAL A 327 5.60 -10.93 -25.49
N LEU A 328 6.63 -10.24 -24.99
CA LEU A 328 6.70 -8.78 -25.02
C LEU A 328 7.64 -8.36 -26.14
N THR A 329 7.16 -7.58 -27.09
CA THR A 329 7.94 -7.01 -28.20
C THR A 329 8.10 -5.51 -28.00
N PHE A 330 9.31 -5.09 -27.66
CA PHE A 330 9.69 -3.70 -27.46
C PHE A 330 10.08 -3.06 -28.80
N GLN A 331 9.23 -2.20 -29.33
CA GLN A 331 9.42 -1.51 -30.60
C GLN A 331 9.91 -0.07 -30.38
N PRO A 332 11.18 0.23 -30.69
CA PRO A 332 11.73 1.57 -30.47
C PRO A 332 11.17 2.60 -31.46
N THR A 333 11.04 3.84 -30.99
CA THR A 333 10.70 4.98 -31.86
C THR A 333 11.90 5.43 -32.71
N LYS A 334 13.12 5.34 -32.18
CA LYS A 334 14.36 5.68 -32.91
C LYS A 334 14.79 4.55 -33.83
N LYS A 335 15.09 4.88 -35.09
CA LYS A 335 15.43 3.89 -36.13
C LYS A 335 16.77 3.19 -35.92
N GLU A 336 17.66 3.81 -35.16
CA GLU A 336 18.97 3.27 -34.78
C GLU A 336 18.88 2.18 -33.71
N ASN A 337 17.84 2.23 -32.87
CA ASN A 337 17.57 1.22 -31.85
C ASN A 337 16.89 0.01 -32.50
N LYS A 338 17.10 -1.18 -31.93
CA LYS A 338 16.56 -2.44 -32.47
C LYS A 338 15.38 -2.91 -31.63
N GLU A 339 14.39 -3.45 -32.32
CA GLU A 339 13.33 -4.21 -31.68
C GLU A 339 13.93 -5.36 -30.84
N LYS A 340 13.34 -5.58 -29.66
CA LYS A 340 13.72 -6.67 -28.76
C LYS A 340 12.47 -7.41 -28.33
N ALA A 341 12.50 -8.73 -28.39
CA ALA A 341 11.42 -9.58 -27.89
C ALA A 341 11.92 -10.42 -26.71
N VAL A 342 11.12 -10.52 -25.66
CA VAL A 342 11.36 -11.37 -24.48
C VAL A 342 10.11 -12.18 -24.17
N LYS A 343 10.28 -13.25 -23.37
CA LYS A 343 9.17 -14.07 -22.90
C LYS A 343 9.13 -14.08 -21.38
N THR A 344 7.92 -14.11 -20.84
CA THR A 344 7.73 -14.28 -19.40
C THR A 344 8.01 -15.71 -18.95
N ASP A 345 8.48 -15.84 -17.71
CA ASP A 345 8.67 -17.13 -17.04
C ASP A 345 7.36 -17.71 -16.48
N ALA A 346 7.44 -18.72 -15.60
CA ALA A 346 6.25 -19.36 -15.03
C ALA A 346 5.45 -18.47 -14.07
N GLN A 347 6.03 -17.37 -13.60
CA GLN A 347 5.45 -16.38 -12.68
C GLN A 347 5.07 -15.08 -13.41
N GLY A 348 5.11 -15.06 -14.75
CA GLY A 348 4.83 -13.87 -15.55
C GLY A 348 5.98 -12.86 -15.56
N VAL A 349 7.15 -13.18 -14.99
CA VAL A 349 8.27 -12.24 -14.87
C VAL A 349 9.01 -12.11 -16.19
N PHE A 350 9.38 -10.87 -16.55
CA PHE A 350 10.28 -10.58 -17.67
C PHE A 350 11.41 -9.64 -17.24
N SER A 351 12.47 -9.61 -18.04
CA SER A 351 13.49 -8.56 -17.98
C SER A 351 14.11 -8.30 -19.34
N ALA A 352 14.57 -7.07 -19.57
CA ALA A 352 15.25 -6.66 -20.78
C ALA A 352 16.23 -5.50 -20.53
N ASP A 353 17.42 -5.57 -21.13
CA ASP A 353 18.25 -4.37 -21.30
C ASP A 353 17.85 -3.63 -22.58
N LEU A 354 17.58 -2.34 -22.47
CA LEU A 354 17.09 -1.49 -23.56
C LEU A 354 17.90 -0.20 -23.63
N GLU A 355 18.14 0.27 -24.85
CA GLU A 355 18.75 1.58 -25.08
C GLU A 355 17.71 2.69 -24.81
N PRO A 356 18.13 3.90 -24.37
CA PRO A 356 17.19 4.98 -24.08
C PRO A 356 16.33 5.39 -25.28
N ASP A 357 15.01 5.25 -25.13
CA ASP A 357 14.00 5.51 -26.16
C ASP A 357 12.58 5.49 -25.58
N ILE A 358 11.61 5.90 -26.39
CA ILE A 358 10.20 5.56 -26.18
C ILE A 358 9.92 4.28 -26.96
N TYR A 359 9.42 3.27 -26.26
CA TYR A 359 9.04 1.98 -26.82
C TYR A 359 7.52 1.82 -26.83
N THR A 360 7.00 1.33 -27.96
CA THR A 360 5.71 0.65 -27.99
C THR A 360 5.95 -0.81 -27.61
N ILE A 361 5.30 -1.29 -26.56
CA ILE A 361 5.40 -2.66 -26.07
C ILE A 361 4.14 -3.40 -26.48
N LEU A 362 4.29 -4.36 -27.40
CA LEU A 362 3.21 -5.27 -27.79
C LEU A 362 3.30 -6.56 -26.96
N ILE A 363 2.20 -6.94 -26.31
CA ILE A 363 2.15 -8.12 -25.44
C ILE A 363 1.14 -9.12 -26.00
N GLU A 364 1.63 -10.32 -26.34
CA GLU A 364 0.82 -11.43 -26.86
C GLU A 364 0.92 -12.66 -25.95
N ALA A 365 -0.21 -13.31 -25.68
CA ALA A 365 -0.24 -14.60 -24.99
C ALA A 365 -1.44 -15.46 -25.44
N ASP A 366 -1.29 -16.79 -25.35
CA ASP A 366 -2.34 -17.72 -25.73
C ASP A 366 -3.59 -17.53 -24.86
N ASN A 367 -4.75 -17.37 -25.52
CA ASN A 367 -6.06 -17.08 -24.91
C ASN A 367 -6.21 -15.69 -24.27
N TYR A 368 -5.26 -14.78 -24.48
CA TYR A 368 -5.38 -13.38 -24.09
C TYR A 368 -5.69 -12.49 -25.29
N ILE A 369 -6.17 -11.29 -24.99
CA ILE A 369 -6.29 -10.17 -25.93
C ILE A 369 -4.91 -9.52 -26.02
N GLU A 370 -4.49 -9.17 -27.24
CA GLU A 370 -3.22 -8.46 -27.47
C GLU A 370 -3.31 -7.06 -26.85
N GLU A 371 -2.24 -6.64 -26.19
CA GLU A 371 -2.17 -5.35 -25.51
C GLU A 371 -0.99 -4.51 -26.01
N GLU A 372 -1.19 -3.20 -26.01
CA GLU A 372 -0.18 -2.21 -26.37
C GLU A 372 0.06 -1.24 -25.20
N TYR A 373 1.33 -1.04 -24.85
CA TYR A 373 1.78 -0.08 -23.85
C TYR A 373 2.82 0.87 -24.44
N ILE A 374 2.89 2.10 -23.93
CA ILE A 374 3.97 3.05 -24.25
C ILE A 374 4.83 3.22 -23.00
N PHE A 375 6.13 3.02 -23.15
CA PHE A 375 7.08 3.14 -22.03
C PHE A 375 8.33 3.91 -22.44
N GLU A 376 8.77 4.85 -21.61
CA GLU A 376 9.99 5.61 -21.82
C GLU A 376 11.14 5.01 -21.00
N ILE A 377 12.22 4.63 -21.68
CA ILE A 377 13.49 4.24 -21.08
C ILE A 377 14.40 5.47 -21.06
N GLU A 378 14.63 6.02 -19.88
CA GLU A 378 15.50 7.17 -19.65
C GLU A 378 16.99 6.76 -19.60
N GLU A 379 17.87 7.68 -19.99
CA GLU A 379 19.31 7.46 -19.94
C GLU A 379 19.80 7.26 -18.50
N GLY A 380 20.51 6.15 -18.27
CA GLY A 380 21.13 5.86 -16.97
C GLY A 380 20.17 5.37 -15.88
N ARG A 381 18.88 5.18 -16.19
CA ARG A 381 17.85 4.71 -15.25
C ARG A 381 17.62 3.21 -15.35
N ASN A 382 17.22 2.59 -14.24
CA ASN A 382 16.66 1.24 -14.22
C ASN A 382 15.20 1.31 -13.82
N TYR A 383 14.44 0.33 -14.29
CA TYR A 383 13.02 0.16 -14.01
C TYR A 383 12.83 -1.23 -13.43
N SER A 384 12.13 -1.32 -12.31
CA SER A 384 11.90 -2.60 -11.64
C SER A 384 10.52 -2.64 -11.01
N GLY A 385 9.89 -3.80 -11.13
CA GLY A 385 8.51 -4.03 -10.73
C GLY A 385 7.51 -3.33 -11.64
N GLU A 386 7.85 -3.11 -12.91
CA GLU A 386 6.87 -2.66 -13.90
C GLU A 386 5.79 -3.73 -14.07
N GLN A 387 4.52 -3.33 -14.13
CA GLN A 387 3.40 -4.25 -14.23
C GLN A 387 2.59 -3.97 -15.48
N PHE A 388 2.36 -5.01 -16.28
CA PHE A 388 1.47 -4.95 -17.44
C PHE A 388 0.32 -5.93 -17.24
N SER A 389 -0.92 -5.45 -17.32
CA SER A 389 -2.11 -6.28 -17.15
C SER A 389 -2.71 -6.67 -18.50
N ILE A 390 -2.90 -7.97 -18.75
CA ILE A 390 -3.50 -8.44 -20.00
C ILE A 390 -4.79 -9.21 -19.72
N SER A 391 -5.77 -9.00 -20.60
CA SER A 391 -7.13 -9.49 -20.41
C SER A 391 -7.33 -10.83 -21.13
N PRO A 392 -7.79 -11.90 -20.44
CA PRO A 392 -8.24 -13.11 -21.12
C PRO A 392 -9.31 -12.81 -22.16
N LYS A 393 -9.33 -13.56 -23.27
CA LYS A 393 -10.37 -13.43 -24.29
C LYS A 393 -11.77 -13.51 -23.67
N LEU A 394 -12.60 -12.53 -24.00
CA LEU A 394 -13.95 -12.42 -23.45
C LEU A 394 -14.83 -13.59 -23.89
N LYS A 395 -15.69 -14.03 -22.97
CA LYS A 395 -16.82 -14.91 -23.34
C LYS A 395 -17.85 -14.08 -24.10
N LYS A 396 -18.68 -14.76 -24.91
CA LYS A 396 -19.76 -14.07 -25.62
C LYS A 396 -20.73 -13.45 -24.60
N GLY A 397 -21.08 -12.19 -24.81
CA GLY A 397 -22.04 -11.48 -23.97
C GLY A 397 -21.46 -10.95 -22.66
N THR A 398 -20.13 -10.89 -22.52
CA THR A 398 -19.46 -10.32 -21.35
C THR A 398 -18.69 -9.06 -21.69
N ALA A 399 -18.65 -8.07 -20.80
CA ALA A 399 -17.70 -6.96 -20.86
C ALA A 399 -16.71 -7.05 -19.71
N ARG A 400 -15.52 -6.47 -19.88
CA ARG A 400 -14.55 -6.29 -18.80
C ARG A 400 -14.12 -4.84 -18.72
N ILE A 401 -13.98 -4.36 -17.50
CA ILE A 401 -13.50 -3.01 -17.19
C ILE A 401 -12.30 -3.18 -16.26
N VAL A 402 -11.14 -2.68 -16.68
CA VAL A 402 -9.87 -2.76 -15.95
C VAL A 402 -9.46 -1.34 -15.59
N LEU A 403 -9.37 -1.06 -14.29
CA LEU A 403 -8.88 0.19 -13.72
C LEU A 403 -7.41 0.01 -13.38
N GLU A 404 -6.53 0.84 -13.95
CA GLU A 404 -5.09 0.86 -13.68
C GLU A 404 -4.69 2.24 -13.18
N TRP A 405 -3.79 2.31 -12.20
CA TRP A 405 -3.20 3.56 -11.71
C TRP A 405 -1.77 3.28 -11.23
N ASN A 406 -0.99 4.34 -10.96
CA ASN A 406 0.38 4.17 -10.48
C ASN A 406 0.42 3.92 -8.96
N ALA A 407 1.55 4.23 -8.33
CA ALA A 407 1.76 4.10 -6.88
C ALA A 407 0.71 4.79 -6.00
N GLU A 408 0.20 5.92 -6.48
CA GLU A 408 -0.73 6.78 -5.76
C GLU A 408 -1.97 7.03 -6.65
N PRO A 409 -3.12 7.40 -6.08
CA PRO A 409 -3.45 7.11 -4.68
C PRO A 409 -3.36 5.61 -4.42
N GLN A 410 -2.99 5.22 -3.20
CA GLN A 410 -2.76 3.80 -2.88
C GLN A 410 -4.00 2.90 -3.10
N ASP A 411 -5.20 3.48 -3.13
CA ASP A 411 -6.45 2.72 -3.05
C ASP A 411 -7.53 3.42 -3.88
N LEU A 412 -7.76 2.91 -5.10
CA LEU A 412 -8.83 3.35 -5.99
C LEU A 412 -9.87 2.26 -6.14
N ASP A 413 -11.06 2.50 -5.60
CA ASP A 413 -12.16 1.56 -5.65
C ASP A 413 -13.00 1.73 -6.90
N SER A 414 -13.37 0.60 -7.52
CA SER A 414 -14.35 0.52 -8.58
C SER A 414 -15.76 0.26 -8.05
N TYR A 415 -16.72 0.97 -8.64
CA TYR A 415 -18.14 0.78 -8.38
C TYR A 415 -18.87 0.60 -9.71
N LEU A 416 -19.58 -0.51 -9.82
CA LEU A 416 -20.53 -0.76 -10.89
C LEU A 416 -21.94 -0.67 -10.31
N MET A 417 -22.79 0.13 -10.94
CA MET A 417 -24.20 0.26 -10.58
C MET A 417 -25.07 0.18 -11.82
N GLY A 418 -26.28 -0.34 -11.70
CA GLY A 418 -27.18 -0.40 -12.85
C GLY A 418 -28.37 -1.32 -12.64
N SER A 419 -28.99 -1.71 -13.74
CA SER A 419 -30.09 -2.67 -13.73
C SER A 419 -30.13 -3.48 -15.01
N THR A 420 -30.48 -4.74 -14.88
CA THR A 420 -30.84 -5.61 -16.01
C THR A 420 -32.25 -5.32 -16.53
N ASP A 421 -32.55 -5.77 -17.75
CA ASP A 421 -33.86 -5.56 -18.39
C ASP A 421 -35.05 -6.19 -17.64
N ASP A 422 -34.78 -7.25 -16.87
CA ASP A 422 -35.77 -7.91 -16.01
C ASP A 422 -36.01 -7.15 -14.68
N GLY A 423 -35.36 -5.99 -14.50
CA GLY A 423 -35.56 -5.09 -13.38
C GLY A 423 -34.71 -5.41 -12.15
N LYS A 424 -33.72 -6.31 -12.25
CA LYS A 424 -32.80 -6.57 -11.14
C LYS A 424 -31.76 -5.47 -11.03
N GLU A 425 -31.72 -4.83 -9.87
CA GLU A 425 -30.68 -3.87 -9.50
C GLU A 425 -29.32 -4.58 -9.34
N VAL A 426 -28.28 -3.96 -9.89
CA VAL A 426 -26.89 -4.40 -9.87
C VAL A 426 -26.06 -3.36 -9.13
N SER A 427 -25.33 -3.82 -8.12
CA SER A 427 -24.34 -3.05 -7.40
C SER A 427 -23.15 -3.96 -7.10
N VAL A 428 -21.96 -3.56 -7.54
CA VAL A 428 -20.70 -4.29 -7.33
C VAL A 428 -19.63 -3.30 -6.88
N ASN A 429 -18.92 -3.65 -5.80
CA ASN A 429 -17.79 -2.91 -5.21
C ASN A 429 -17.06 -3.84 -4.21
N PHE A 430 -16.03 -3.34 -3.51
CA PHE A 430 -15.26 -4.12 -2.53
C PHE A 430 -16.11 -4.77 -1.42
N ARG A 431 -17.25 -4.17 -1.02
CA ARG A 431 -18.18 -4.73 -0.01
C ARG A 431 -19.10 -5.79 -0.59
N GLN A 432 -19.51 -5.61 -1.83
CA GLN A 432 -20.37 -6.53 -2.56
C GLN A 432 -19.70 -6.93 -3.86
N LYS A 433 -18.78 -7.90 -3.78
CA LYS A 433 -17.95 -8.32 -4.92
C LYS A 433 -18.72 -9.02 -6.03
N GLU A 434 -19.95 -9.45 -5.79
CA GLU A 434 -20.79 -10.10 -6.80
C GLU A 434 -22.23 -9.58 -6.76
N ALA A 435 -22.81 -9.34 -7.94
CA ALA A 435 -24.25 -9.16 -8.13
C ALA A 435 -24.82 -10.42 -8.79
N LYS A 436 -25.87 -11.01 -8.20
CA LYS A 436 -26.51 -12.24 -8.71
C LYS A 436 -27.99 -12.03 -9.02
N SER A 437 -28.48 -12.71 -10.07
CA SER A 437 -29.90 -12.85 -10.40
C SER A 437 -30.23 -14.30 -10.70
N GLY A 438 -31.27 -14.86 -10.08
CA GLY A 438 -31.69 -16.24 -10.34
C GLY A 438 -30.64 -17.34 -10.01
N GLY A 439 -29.58 -17.00 -9.26
CA GLY A 439 -28.46 -17.89 -8.96
C GLY A 439 -27.24 -17.68 -9.87
N ASP A 440 -27.40 -16.97 -10.98
CA ASP A 440 -26.31 -16.62 -11.91
C ASP A 440 -25.64 -15.31 -11.50
N VAL A 441 -24.32 -15.22 -11.71
CA VAL A 441 -23.55 -13.98 -11.51
C VAL A 441 -23.77 -13.07 -12.71
N ILE A 442 -24.23 -11.84 -12.44
CA ILE A 442 -24.51 -10.80 -13.44
C ILE A 442 -23.28 -9.92 -13.64
N ALA A 443 -22.60 -9.57 -12.55
CA ALA A 443 -21.35 -8.84 -12.57
C ALA A 443 -20.54 -9.20 -11.32
N ALA A 444 -19.21 -9.12 -11.41
CA ALA A 444 -18.32 -9.31 -10.29
C ALA A 444 -17.12 -8.36 -10.35
N LEU A 445 -16.61 -8.00 -9.17
CA LEU A 445 -15.28 -7.45 -8.97
C LEU A 445 -14.34 -8.66 -8.87
N ASP A 446 -13.68 -8.98 -9.97
CA ASP A 446 -12.85 -10.18 -10.10
C ASP A 446 -11.51 -10.02 -9.38
N LEU A 447 -10.90 -8.83 -9.51
CA LEU A 447 -9.65 -8.47 -8.85
C LEU A 447 -9.81 -7.11 -8.18
N ASP A 448 -9.37 -7.05 -6.93
CA ASP A 448 -9.50 -5.92 -6.00
C ASP A 448 -8.11 -5.70 -5.40
N ASP A 449 -7.43 -4.62 -5.79
CA ASP A 449 -6.05 -4.32 -5.40
C ASP A 449 -5.99 -3.03 -4.57
N THR A 450 -5.66 -3.18 -3.28
CA THR A 450 -5.73 -2.10 -2.28
C THR A 450 -4.38 -1.47 -1.95
N ASP A 451 -3.29 -1.94 -2.56
CA ASP A 451 -1.90 -1.59 -2.18
C ASP A 451 -1.18 -0.70 -3.21
N GLY A 452 -1.93 -0.15 -4.18
CA GLY A 452 -1.45 0.68 -5.28
C GLY A 452 -1.07 -0.13 -6.52
N TYR A 453 -0.84 0.55 -7.66
CA TYR A 453 -0.50 -0.06 -8.95
C TYR A 453 -1.60 -0.89 -9.65
N GLY A 454 -2.77 -1.07 -9.02
CA GLY A 454 -3.88 -1.84 -9.59
C GLY A 454 -3.44 -3.20 -10.16
N PRO A 455 -4.21 -3.78 -11.10
CA PRO A 455 -5.51 -3.31 -11.55
C PRO A 455 -6.63 -3.70 -10.60
N GLU A 456 -7.72 -2.94 -10.64
CA GLU A 456 -9.02 -3.47 -10.28
C GLU A 456 -9.79 -3.89 -11.53
N THR A 457 -10.41 -5.06 -11.49
CA THR A 457 -11.11 -5.61 -12.65
C THR A 457 -12.53 -5.97 -12.31
N THR A 458 -13.46 -5.36 -13.05
CA THR A 458 -14.89 -5.70 -13.01
C THR A 458 -15.29 -6.40 -14.30
N THR A 459 -15.88 -7.60 -14.21
CA THR A 459 -16.52 -8.28 -15.34
C THR A 459 -18.04 -8.20 -15.24
N ILE A 460 -18.68 -7.80 -16.33
CA ILE A 460 -20.13 -7.88 -16.53
C ILE A 460 -20.41 -9.15 -17.33
N TYR A 461 -21.10 -10.11 -16.73
CA TYR A 461 -21.42 -11.41 -17.33
C TYR A 461 -22.72 -11.41 -18.14
N ASN A 462 -23.60 -10.42 -17.93
CA ASN A 462 -24.83 -10.25 -18.67
C ASN A 462 -24.97 -8.80 -19.16
N LEU A 463 -24.83 -8.58 -20.47
CA LEU A 463 -24.95 -7.26 -21.07
C LEU A 463 -26.39 -6.78 -21.32
N ASN A 464 -27.43 -7.56 -20.99
CA ASN A 464 -28.83 -7.14 -21.13
C ASN A 464 -29.26 -6.23 -19.97
N GLY A 465 -28.80 -4.98 -20.02
CA GLY A 465 -29.05 -3.97 -19.02
C GLY A 465 -28.25 -2.70 -19.28
N VAL A 466 -28.33 -1.78 -18.34
CA VAL A 466 -27.58 -0.51 -18.35
C VAL A 466 -26.74 -0.43 -17.09
N TYR A 467 -25.43 -0.23 -17.26
CA TYR A 467 -24.45 -0.24 -16.18
C TYR A 467 -23.57 0.98 -16.21
N GLN A 468 -23.48 1.73 -15.12
CA GLN A 468 -22.54 2.83 -14.94
C GLN A 468 -21.35 2.35 -14.11
N PHE A 469 -20.15 2.69 -14.58
CA PHE A 469 -18.90 2.45 -13.89
C PHE A 469 -18.30 3.77 -13.39
N GLN A 470 -17.93 3.80 -12.13
CA GLN A 470 -17.27 4.93 -11.50
C GLN A 470 -16.09 4.46 -10.66
N VAL A 471 -15.12 5.36 -10.48
CA VAL A 471 -13.93 5.15 -9.66
C VAL A 471 -13.97 6.14 -8.50
N ALA A 472 -13.67 5.66 -7.30
CA ALA A 472 -13.56 6.48 -6.11
C ALA A 472 -12.17 6.41 -5.51
N ASP A 473 -11.61 7.56 -5.18
CA ASP A 473 -10.42 7.64 -4.33
C ASP A 473 -10.87 7.52 -2.88
N PHE A 474 -10.70 6.31 -2.33
CA PHE A 474 -11.16 5.96 -0.98
C PHE A 474 -10.61 6.92 0.08
N ARG A 475 -9.38 7.38 -0.12
CA ARG A 475 -8.64 8.24 0.80
C ARG A 475 -8.86 9.72 0.54
N ARG A 476 -9.56 10.08 -0.55
CA ARG A 476 -9.84 11.45 -0.96
C ARG A 476 -8.55 12.29 -1.02
N THR A 477 -7.51 11.73 -1.62
CA THR A 477 -6.27 12.47 -1.88
C THR A 477 -6.51 13.53 -2.95
N GLY A 478 -7.45 13.27 -3.85
CA GLY A 478 -7.78 14.12 -4.98
C GLY A 478 -6.72 14.07 -6.08
N THR A 479 -5.92 12.99 -6.13
CA THR A 479 -4.74 12.90 -6.98
C THR A 479 -4.84 11.87 -8.10
N MET A 480 -6.03 11.34 -8.40
CA MET A 480 -6.22 10.29 -9.43
C MET A 480 -5.61 10.68 -10.78
N LYS A 481 -5.85 11.93 -11.20
CA LYS A 481 -5.40 12.44 -12.48
C LYS A 481 -3.88 12.58 -12.55
N GLU A 482 -3.26 13.19 -11.53
CA GLU A 482 -1.79 13.37 -11.53
C GLU A 482 -1.05 12.03 -11.49
N ASN A 483 -1.69 10.98 -10.99
CA ASN A 483 -1.07 9.66 -10.86
C ASN A 483 -1.54 8.64 -11.90
N GLY A 484 -2.08 9.13 -13.02
CA GLY A 484 -2.25 8.29 -14.21
C GLY A 484 -3.34 7.23 -14.08
N ALA A 485 -4.41 7.48 -13.31
CA ALA A 485 -5.58 6.61 -13.32
C ALA A 485 -6.17 6.50 -14.73
N THR A 486 -6.33 5.28 -15.22
CA THR A 486 -6.92 4.95 -16.52
C THR A 486 -7.92 3.81 -16.37
N VAL A 487 -8.93 3.80 -17.24
CA VAL A 487 -9.89 2.69 -17.32
C VAL A 487 -9.93 2.16 -18.73
N LYS A 488 -9.63 0.88 -18.88
CA LYS A 488 -9.68 0.16 -20.15
C LYS A 488 -10.93 -0.71 -20.20
N VAL A 489 -11.76 -0.51 -21.23
CA VAL A 489 -13.01 -1.24 -21.43
C VAL A 489 -12.88 -2.21 -22.59
N TYR A 490 -13.20 -3.47 -22.34
CA TYR A 490 -13.22 -4.57 -23.30
C TYR A 490 -14.67 -4.96 -23.62
N LEU A 491 -15.01 -4.94 -24.90
CA LEU A 491 -16.32 -5.39 -25.39
C LEU A 491 -16.17 -6.51 -26.44
N PRO A 492 -17.13 -7.44 -26.53
CA PRO A 492 -17.06 -8.54 -27.48
C PRO A 492 -16.95 -8.06 -28.94
N GLY A 493 -15.88 -8.46 -29.63
CA GLY A 493 -15.67 -8.16 -31.05
C GLY A 493 -15.36 -6.69 -31.36
N LYS A 494 -14.98 -5.90 -30.36
CA LYS A 494 -14.51 -4.52 -30.50
C LYS A 494 -13.07 -4.41 -29.97
N GLU A 495 -12.32 -3.46 -30.51
CA GLU A 495 -11.01 -3.10 -29.95
C GLU A 495 -11.18 -2.52 -28.53
N PRO A 496 -10.25 -2.78 -27.60
CA PRO A 496 -10.27 -2.18 -26.27
C PRO A 496 -10.25 -0.64 -26.35
N VAL A 497 -10.97 0.01 -25.43
CA VAL A 497 -11.00 1.48 -25.32
C VAL A 497 -10.39 1.91 -24.00
N THR A 498 -9.26 2.59 -24.05
CA THR A 498 -8.62 3.22 -22.88
C THR A 498 -9.18 4.62 -22.68
N ILE A 499 -9.73 4.87 -21.50
CA ILE A 499 -10.27 6.16 -21.06
C ILE A 499 -9.30 6.75 -20.04
N THR A 500 -8.86 7.99 -20.28
CA THR A 500 -8.06 8.77 -19.35
C THR A 500 -8.86 9.96 -18.82
N ILE A 501 -8.55 10.45 -17.62
CA ILE A 501 -9.24 11.60 -17.03
C ILE A 501 -8.98 12.85 -17.88
N ASP A 502 -10.03 13.43 -18.46
CA ASP A 502 -9.92 14.68 -19.24
C ASP A 502 -9.44 15.83 -18.32
N PRO A 503 -8.44 16.63 -18.73
CA PRO A 503 -8.02 17.79 -17.97
C PRO A 503 -9.13 18.77 -17.56
N GLY A 504 -10.21 18.85 -18.33
CA GLY A 504 -11.40 19.68 -18.06
C GLY A 504 -12.51 18.99 -17.27
N ALA A 505 -12.35 17.73 -16.85
CA ALA A 505 -13.39 16.93 -16.18
C ALA A 505 -13.66 17.30 -14.71
N ASP A 506 -12.83 18.15 -14.10
CA ASP A 506 -12.87 18.57 -12.68
C ASP A 506 -12.95 17.40 -11.68
N VAL A 507 -12.41 16.23 -12.07
CA VAL A 507 -12.34 15.02 -11.23
C VAL A 507 -11.39 15.25 -10.06
N LYS A 508 -11.85 14.91 -8.86
CA LYS A 508 -11.08 14.92 -7.61
C LYS A 508 -11.14 13.56 -6.94
N ASP A 509 -12.20 13.34 -6.16
CA ASP A 509 -12.39 12.13 -5.35
C ASP A 509 -13.24 11.06 -6.05
N ILE A 510 -14.05 11.45 -7.05
CA ILE A 510 -14.96 10.56 -7.79
C ILE A 510 -14.87 10.84 -9.28
N TRP A 511 -14.75 9.78 -10.06
CA TRP A 511 -14.72 9.80 -11.51
C TRP A 511 -15.84 8.94 -12.10
N ILE A 512 -16.82 9.56 -12.75
CA ILE A 512 -17.82 8.83 -13.54
C ILE A 512 -17.21 8.57 -14.91
N VAL A 513 -16.90 7.30 -15.17
CA VAL A 513 -16.06 6.92 -16.30
C VAL A 513 -16.90 6.67 -17.54
N CYS A 514 -17.81 5.71 -17.47
CA CYS A 514 -18.61 5.27 -18.61
C CYS A 514 -19.92 4.63 -18.18
N GLU A 515 -20.80 4.47 -19.16
CA GLU A 515 -21.98 3.63 -19.11
C GLU A 515 -21.88 2.56 -20.21
N ILE A 516 -22.32 1.34 -19.90
CA ILE A 516 -22.46 0.25 -20.84
C ILE A 516 -23.96 -0.04 -20.96
N ASP A 517 -24.54 0.30 -22.11
CA ASP A 517 -25.97 0.16 -22.43
C ASP A 517 -26.13 -0.96 -23.46
N HIS A 518 -26.65 -2.11 -23.05
CA HIS A 518 -26.86 -3.27 -23.93
C HIS A 518 -25.60 -3.72 -24.70
N GLY A 519 -24.41 -3.56 -24.11
CA GLY A 519 -23.12 -3.87 -24.74
C GLY A 519 -22.53 -2.77 -25.63
N GLU A 520 -23.14 -1.59 -25.64
CA GLU A 520 -22.60 -0.38 -26.25
C GLU A 520 -21.93 0.52 -25.19
N LEU A 521 -20.72 1.00 -25.48
CA LEU A 521 -19.96 1.85 -24.58
C LEU A 521 -20.31 3.33 -24.81
N ASN A 522 -20.80 3.98 -23.76
CA ASN A 522 -21.00 5.42 -23.67
C ASN A 522 -19.95 6.01 -22.72
N VAL A 523 -18.92 6.68 -23.26
CA VAL A 523 -17.90 7.36 -22.43
C VAL A 523 -18.50 8.63 -21.82
N ILE A 524 -18.40 8.76 -20.49
CA ILE A 524 -18.94 9.88 -19.72
C ILE A 524 -17.82 10.85 -19.30
N ASN A 525 -16.74 10.30 -18.72
CA ASN A 525 -15.51 10.98 -18.32
C ASN A 525 -15.68 12.36 -17.64
N LYS A 526 -16.30 12.39 -16.46
CA LYS A 526 -16.53 13.64 -15.70
C LYS A 526 -16.63 13.44 -14.18
N ALA A 527 -16.48 14.52 -13.42
CA ALA A 527 -16.86 14.56 -12.01
C ALA A 527 -18.40 14.51 -11.82
N PRO A 528 -18.90 13.96 -10.70
CA PRO A 528 -20.32 14.01 -10.37
C PRO A 528 -20.81 15.46 -10.14
N GLN A 529 -22.11 15.72 -10.36
CA GLN A 529 -22.69 17.05 -10.12
C GLN A 529 -22.75 17.42 -8.63
N SER A 530 -22.87 16.42 -7.76
CA SER A 530 -22.79 16.51 -6.31
C SER A 530 -21.86 15.40 -5.82
N ASP A 531 -20.93 15.73 -4.92
CA ASP A 531 -20.16 14.72 -4.19
C ASP A 531 -21.04 14.18 -3.06
N GLU A 532 -21.84 13.17 -3.39
CA GLU A 532 -22.68 12.44 -2.43
C GLU A 532 -21.91 11.27 -1.78
N PHE A 533 -20.62 11.12 -2.07
CA PHE A 533 -19.82 9.98 -1.66
C PHE A 533 -19.34 10.13 -0.21
N THR A 534 -20.27 10.14 0.73
CA THR A 534 -19.97 10.30 2.16
C THR A 534 -19.38 9.00 2.76
N ASN A 535 -18.82 9.07 3.96
CA ASN A 535 -18.24 7.88 4.61
C ASN A 535 -19.24 6.71 4.80
N SER A 536 -20.55 6.97 4.79
CA SER A 536 -21.57 5.91 4.92
C SER A 536 -21.87 5.16 3.62
N ASN A 537 -21.42 5.68 2.48
CA ASN A 537 -21.62 5.11 1.13
C ASN A 537 -20.32 5.07 0.28
N LYS A 538 -19.17 5.34 0.92
CA LYS A 538 -17.93 4.59 0.68
C LYS A 538 -18.13 3.11 0.98
#